data_AF-A0A5C9BPL0-F1
#
_entry.id   AF-A0A5C9BPL0-F1
#
_cell.length_a   1.000
_cell.length_b   1.000
_cell.length_c   1.000
_cell.angle_alpha   90.00
_cell.angle_beta   90.00
_cell.angle_gamma   90.00
#
_symmetry.space_group_name_H-M   'P 1'
#
loop_
_entity.id
_entity.type
_entity.pdbx_description
1 polymer ?
#
loop_
_entity_poly.entity_id
_entity_poly.type
_entity_poly.pdbx_seq_one_letter_code
_entity_poly.pdbx_strand_id
1 'polypeptide(L)' 'MNENDDICGLCGLPGADKIPHPSHWPDERVPDTDLVHADCEVEECARASAMCQGKARDEFLRG' A
#
# COMPACT_ATOMS: atom_id res chain seq x y z
N MET A 1 4.28 -24.71 15.48
CA MET A 1 3.94 -24.05 14.20
C MET A 1 3.84 -22.58 14.54
N ASN A 2 4.64 -21.70 13.94
CA ASN A 2 4.63 -20.29 14.35
C ASN A 2 3.33 -19.65 13.84
N GLU A 3 2.54 -19.14 14.78
CA GLU A 3 1.17 -18.62 14.64
C GLU A 3 1.15 -17.17 14.11
N ASN A 4 2.14 -16.81 13.29
CA ASN A 4 2.12 -15.55 12.57
C ASN A 4 1.50 -15.85 11.22
N ASP A 5 0.18 -15.97 11.18
CA ASP A 5 -0.53 -15.79 9.92
C ASP A 5 -0.14 -14.39 9.44
N ASP A 6 0.66 -14.29 8.39
CA ASP A 6 1.20 -13.03 7.90
C ASP A 6 0.06 -12.01 7.73
N ILE A 7 -0.08 -11.07 8.68
CA ILE A 7 -1.24 -10.16 8.74
C ILE A 7 -0.98 -9.00 7.79
N CYS A 8 -1.92 -8.75 6.89
CA CYS A 8 -1.86 -7.63 5.97
C CYS A 8 -2.07 -6.30 6.71
N GLY A 9 -1.09 -5.41 6.62
CA GLY A 9 -1.11 -4.10 7.25
C GLY A 9 -2.10 -3.10 6.65
N LEU A 10 -2.80 -3.45 5.56
CA LEU A 10 -3.82 -2.61 4.93
C LEU A 10 -5.25 -3.00 5.29
N CYS A 11 -5.55 -4.29 5.35
CA CYS A 11 -6.89 -4.81 5.61
C CYS A 11 -7.04 -5.54 6.96
N GLY A 12 -5.92 -5.84 7.64
CA GLY A 12 -5.89 -6.53 8.93
C GLY A 12 -6.20 -8.04 8.86
N LEU A 13 -6.32 -8.61 7.65
CA LEU A 13 -6.61 -10.03 7.46
C LEU A 13 -5.33 -10.85 7.28
N PRO A 14 -5.33 -12.13 7.69
CA PRO A 14 -4.21 -13.03 7.48
C PRO A 14 -3.95 -13.37 5.99
N GLY A 15 -2.76 -13.88 5.71
CA GLY A 15 -2.36 -14.37 4.39
C GLY A 15 -1.69 -13.33 3.50
N ALA A 16 -1.11 -12.28 4.09
CA ALA A 16 -0.26 -11.35 3.37
C ALA A 16 0.88 -12.10 2.68
N ASP A 17 1.19 -11.69 1.46
CA ASP A 17 2.02 -12.47 0.53
C ASP A 17 3.26 -11.72 0.06
N LYS A 18 3.40 -10.45 0.45
CA LYS A 18 4.55 -9.62 0.06
C LYS A 18 4.86 -8.50 1.05
N ILE A 19 6.09 -7.99 0.93
CA ILE A 19 6.52 -6.71 1.51
C ILE A 19 6.01 -5.58 0.58
N PRO A 20 5.40 -4.51 1.09
CA PRO A 20 4.91 -3.40 0.29
C PRO A 20 6.04 -2.69 -0.49
N HIS A 21 5.69 -2.09 -1.62
CA HIS A 21 6.64 -1.35 -2.44
C HIS A 21 7.18 -0.11 -1.70
N PRO A 22 8.46 0.27 -1.86
CA PRO A 22 9.04 1.37 -1.10
C PRO A 22 8.59 2.76 -1.57
N SER A 23 7.92 2.86 -2.71
CA SER A 23 7.50 4.13 -3.31
C SER A 23 5.98 4.22 -3.31
N HIS A 24 5.44 5.08 -2.43
CA HIS A 24 4.01 5.25 -2.25
C HIS A 24 3.53 6.57 -2.84
N TRP A 25 2.28 6.62 -3.27
CA TRP A 25 1.62 7.89 -3.58
C TRP A 25 1.49 8.75 -2.32
N PRO A 26 1.44 10.09 -2.45
CA PRO A 26 1.35 11.00 -1.31
C PRO A 26 0.19 10.71 -0.33
N ASP A 27 -0.94 10.22 -0.84
CA ASP A 27 -2.16 9.92 -0.07
C ASP A 27 -2.41 8.40 0.10
N GLU A 28 -1.39 7.59 -0.17
CA GLU A 28 -1.44 6.15 0.05
C GLU A 28 -1.43 5.84 1.54
N ARG A 29 -2.18 4.80 1.92
CA ARG A 29 -2.18 4.35 3.31
C ARG A 29 -0.86 3.63 3.59
N VAL A 30 -0.20 4.01 4.68
CA VAL A 30 0.97 3.30 5.19
C VAL A 30 0.47 2.01 5.88
N PRO A 31 0.99 0.84 5.50
CA PRO A 31 0.63 -0.41 6.17
C PRO A 31 1.04 -0.41 7.65
N ASP A 32 0.18 -0.96 8.51
CA ASP A 32 0.44 -1.07 9.95
C ASP A 32 1.38 -2.24 10.31
N THR A 33 1.70 -3.10 9.34
CA THR A 33 2.62 -4.25 9.46
C THR A 33 3.63 -4.25 8.30
N ASP A 34 4.63 -5.12 8.40
CA ASP A 34 5.67 -5.26 7.37
C ASP A 34 5.18 -5.98 6.09
N LEU A 35 3.97 -6.55 6.11
CA LEU A 35 3.43 -7.37 5.03
C LEU A 35 2.07 -6.89 4.58
N VAL A 36 1.79 -7.02 3.29
CA VAL A 36 0.50 -6.70 2.68
C VAL A 36 0.09 -7.80 1.70
N HIS A 37 -1.20 -7.89 1.41
CA HIS A 37 -1.67 -8.60 0.23
C HIS A 37 -1.32 -7.80 -1.02
N ALA A 38 -0.88 -8.49 -2.08
CA ALA A 38 -0.66 -7.88 -3.38
C ALA A 38 -1.89 -7.12 -3.90
N ASP A 39 -3.08 -7.71 -3.73
CA ASP A 39 -4.33 -7.08 -4.16
C ASP A 39 -4.66 -5.81 -3.34
N CYS A 40 -4.48 -5.85 -2.02
CA CYS A 40 -4.71 -4.67 -1.16
C CYS A 40 -3.76 -3.51 -1.52
N GLU A 41 -2.50 -3.80 -1.82
CA GLU A 41 -1.56 -2.78 -2.25
C GLU A 41 -1.97 -2.17 -3.60
N VAL A 42 -2.37 -2.99 -4.58
CA VAL A 42 -2.83 -2.51 -5.89
C VAL A 42 -4.08 -1.63 -5.75
N GLU A 43 -5.04 -2.04 -4.93
CA GLU A 43 -6.26 -1.26 -4.67
C GLU A 43 -5.95 0.07 -3.98
N GLU A 44 -5.05 0.08 -2.99
CA GLU A 44 -4.65 1.30 -2.29
C GLU A 44 -3.84 2.24 -3.18
N CYS A 45 -2.93 1.71 -3.98
CA CYS A 45 -2.17 2.46 -4.96
C CYS A 45 -3.10 3.09 -6.01
N ALA A 46 -4.09 2.34 -6.51
CA ALA A 46 -5.10 2.84 -7.43
C ALA A 46 -5.95 3.96 -6.79
N ARG A 47 -6.45 3.76 -5.57
CA ARG A 47 -7.20 4.76 -4.80
C ARG A 47 -6.38 6.04 -4.60
N ALA A 48 -5.15 5.92 -4.12
CA ALA A 48 -4.27 7.04 -3.84
C ALA A 48 -3.90 7.79 -5.13
N SER A 49 -3.61 7.07 -6.21
CA SER A 49 -3.33 7.67 -7.52
C SER A 49 -4.53 8.44 -8.10
N ALA A 50 -5.76 7.98 -7.85
CA ALA A 50 -6.99 8.64 -8.30
C ALA A 50 -7.29 9.92 -7.50
N MET A 51 -6.96 9.91 -6.20
CA MET A 51 -7.08 11.07 -5.30
C MET A 51 -5.96 12.10 -5.53
N CYS A 52 -4.76 11.63 -5.90
CA CYS A 52 -3.63 12.49 -6.21
C CYS A 52 -3.86 13.21 -7.55
N GLN A 53 -4.33 14.45 -7.48
CA GLN A 53 -4.66 15.30 -8.63
C GLN A 53 -3.91 16.64 -8.59
N GLY A 54 -3.83 17.30 -9.74
CA GLY A 54 -3.25 18.64 -9.86
C GLY A 54 -1.74 18.68 -9.59
N LYS A 55 -1.26 19.77 -8.97
CA LYS A 55 0.17 20.04 -8.79
C LYS A 55 0.91 18.96 -8.01
N ALA A 56 0.28 18.38 -6.99
CA ALA A 56 0.89 17.32 -6.18
C ALA A 56 1.18 16.06 -7.01
N ARG A 57 0.28 15.71 -7.95
CA ARG A 57 0.50 14.61 -8.88
C ARG A 57 1.63 14.92 -9.84
N ASP A 58 1.64 16.12 -10.42
CA ASP A 58 2.68 16.52 -11.37
C ASP A 58 4.06 16.57 -10.72
N GLU A 59 4.17 17.07 -9.49
CA GLU A 59 5.42 17.08 -8.72
C GLU A 59 5.90 15.65 -8.42
N PHE A 60 5.01 14.78 -7.92
CA PHE A 60 5.34 13.38 -7.62
C PHE A 60 5.79 12.60 -8.87
N LEU A 61 5.12 12.80 -10.01
CA LEU A 61 5.45 12.10 -11.25
C LEU A 61 6.70 12.64 -11.95
N ARG A 62 7.09 13.91 -11.70
CA ARG A 62 8.18 14.57 -12.42
C ARG A 62 9.51 14.58 -11.70
N GLY A 63 9.54 14.35 -10.37
CA GLY A 63 10.75 14.16 -9.58
C GLY A 63 11.74 15.32 -9.64
#